data_AF-A0A959UJ48-F1
#
_entry.id   AF-A0A959UJ48-F1
#
_cell.length_a   1.000
_cell.length_b   1.000
_cell.length_c   1.000
_cell.angle_alpha   90.00
_cell.angle_beta   90.00
_cell.angle_gamma   90.00
#
_symmetry.space_group_name_H-M   'P 1'
#
loop_
_entity.id
_entity.type
_entity.pdbx_description
1 polymer ?
#
loop_
_entity_poly.entity_id
_entity_poly.type
_entity_poly.pdbx_seq_one_letter_code
_entity_poly.pdbx_strand_id
1 'polypeptide(L)'
;MRKTIRILTIVIVLLPLTEVFLVCNSTFIDYSNEWREITIKEGNHSYYPSVQFVYDLDQIEFYFKPNKSWYYKEPERNGWSKLRGFSKGMHHDGGSARLVYKCLNDTVLLVGAYCYVNGVHPNDGEGQQAPLSEIKPGTVYHCIIKHEDDKFKFYFEDIYWECDAGINPSWGYMLNPFIGGVFTLEHDWSIDLIDIKRAPRESLQAFEPGF
;
A
#
# COMPACT_ATOMS: atom_id res chain seq x y z
N MET A 1 -27.59 13.21 -49.82
CA MET A 1 -26.44 13.91 -49.18
C MET A 1 -26.75 14.53 -47.82
N ARG A 2 -27.73 15.43 -47.67
CA ARG A 2 -28.03 16.09 -46.36
C ARG A 2 -28.38 15.12 -45.20
N LYS A 3 -29.07 14.00 -45.47
CA LYS A 3 -29.40 13.00 -44.43
C LYS A 3 -28.18 12.20 -43.95
N THR A 4 -27.26 11.86 -44.87
CA THR A 4 -26.04 11.10 -44.56
C THR A 4 -25.07 11.92 -43.69
N ILE A 5 -24.97 13.23 -43.94
CA ILE A 5 -24.14 14.14 -43.15
C ILE A 5 -24.66 14.27 -41.71
N ARG A 6 -25.99 14.32 -41.51
CA ARG A 6 -26.59 14.41 -40.17
C ARG A 6 -26.34 13.17 -39.30
N ILE A 7 -26.33 11.97 -39.90
CA ILE A 7 -26.05 10.72 -39.16
C ILE A 7 -24.56 10.67 -38.78
N LEU A 8 -23.66 11.08 -39.68
CA LEU A 8 -22.22 11.08 -39.41
C LEU A 8 -21.85 12.05 -38.27
N THR A 9 -22.47 13.23 -38.21
CA THR A 9 -22.26 14.19 -37.12
C THR A 9 -22.74 13.67 -35.75
N ILE A 10 -23.87 12.95 -35.71
CA ILE A 10 -24.38 12.36 -34.46
C ILE A 10 -23.44 11.26 -33.95
N VAL A 11 -22.90 10.42 -34.83
CA VAL A 11 -21.95 9.36 -34.47
C VAL A 11 -20.61 9.93 -33.98
N ILE A 12 -20.09 10.98 -34.62
CA ILE A 12 -18.82 11.63 -34.24
C ILE A 12 -18.92 12.35 -32.88
N VAL A 13 -20.10 12.87 -32.51
CA VAL A 13 -20.30 13.53 -31.19
C VAL A 13 -20.57 12.51 -30.08
N LEU A 14 -21.26 11.40 -30.37
CA LEU A 14 -21.61 10.40 -29.36
C LEU A 14 -20.44 9.47 -28.98
N LEU A 15 -19.53 9.14 -29.91
CA LEU A 15 -18.35 8.32 -29.63
C LEU A 15 -17.43 8.88 -28.52
N PRO A 16 -17.01 10.16 -28.54
CA PRO A 16 -16.19 10.71 -27.47
C PRO A 16 -16.98 10.85 -26.15
N LEU A 17 -18.30 11.06 -26.20
CA LEU A 17 -19.14 11.07 -24.99
C LEU A 17 -19.22 9.70 -24.33
N THR A 18 -19.27 8.61 -25.11
CA THR A 18 -19.24 7.24 -24.57
C THR A 18 -17.87 6.85 -24.03
N GLU A 19 -16.77 7.31 -24.63
CA GLU A 19 -15.43 7.06 -24.10
C GLU A 19 -15.15 7.86 -22.82
N VAL A 20 -15.60 9.13 -22.75
CA VAL A 20 -15.55 9.92 -21.51
C VAL A 20 -16.39 9.27 -20.41
N PHE A 21 -17.57 8.72 -20.73
CA PHE A 21 -18.39 7.99 -19.75
C PHE A 21 -17.77 6.66 -19.28
N LEU A 22 -17.04 5.95 -20.14
CA LEU A 22 -16.34 4.72 -19.77
C LEU A 22 -15.12 5.00 -18.90
N VAL A 23 -14.38 6.08 -19.16
CA VAL A 23 -13.24 6.50 -18.32
C VAL A 23 -13.73 7.00 -16.95
N CYS A 24 -14.86 7.72 -16.90
CA CYS A 24 -15.46 8.20 -15.64
C CYS A 24 -16.13 7.10 -14.79
N ASN A 25 -16.43 5.94 -15.36
CA ASN A 25 -16.94 4.76 -14.64
C ASN A 25 -15.87 3.71 -14.36
N SER A 26 -14.58 4.10 -14.33
CA SER A 26 -13.58 3.31 -13.62
C SER A 26 -13.95 3.31 -12.14
N THR A 27 -14.84 2.37 -11.77
CA THR A 27 -15.24 2.15 -10.40
C THR A 27 -14.00 1.74 -9.64
N PHE A 28 -13.48 2.66 -8.83
CA PHE A 28 -12.51 2.29 -7.81
C PHE A 28 -13.23 1.32 -6.89
N ILE A 29 -12.90 0.03 -7.02
CA ILE A 29 -13.44 -0.99 -6.14
C ILE A 29 -12.79 -0.74 -4.77
N ASP A 30 -13.59 -0.26 -3.83
CA ASP A 30 -13.20 -0.09 -2.44
C ASP A 30 -13.26 -1.46 -1.77
N TYR A 31 -12.10 -1.99 -1.41
CA TYR A 31 -11.96 -3.27 -0.74
C TYR A 31 -11.66 -3.11 0.76
N SER A 32 -11.90 -1.92 1.31
CA SER A 32 -11.69 -1.68 2.73
C SER A 32 -12.61 -2.57 3.57
N ASN A 33 -12.11 -3.02 4.71
CA ASN A 33 -12.78 -3.90 5.65
C ASN A 33 -13.11 -5.32 5.10
N GLU A 34 -12.48 -5.73 4.00
CA GLU A 34 -12.58 -7.07 3.44
C GLU A 34 -11.20 -7.76 3.33
N TRP A 35 -11.16 -9.06 3.66
CA TRP A 35 -9.95 -9.86 3.44
C TRP A 35 -9.75 -10.13 1.95
N ARG A 36 -8.53 -9.91 1.48
CA ARG A 36 -8.12 -10.19 0.11
C ARG A 36 -6.83 -10.96 0.08
N GLU A 37 -6.79 -11.99 -0.75
CA GLU A 37 -5.52 -12.58 -1.15
C GLU A 37 -4.89 -11.72 -2.27
N ILE A 38 -3.68 -11.23 -2.01
CA ILE A 38 -2.84 -10.54 -2.99
C ILE A 38 -1.71 -11.48 -3.37
N THR A 39 -1.56 -11.78 -4.67
CA THR A 39 -0.51 -12.66 -5.19
C THR A 39 0.44 -11.89 -6.12
N ILE A 40 1.74 -11.93 -5.80
CA ILE A 40 2.82 -11.60 -6.74
C ILE A 40 3.23 -12.89 -7.42
N LYS A 41 3.09 -12.93 -8.74
CA LYS A 41 3.45 -14.13 -9.51
C LYS A 41 4.96 -14.37 -9.51
N GLU A 42 5.34 -15.65 -9.60
CA GLU A 42 6.72 -16.06 -9.85
C GLU A 42 7.38 -15.18 -10.93
N GLY A 43 8.64 -14.81 -10.69
CA GLY A 43 9.40 -13.97 -11.62
C GLY A 43 9.01 -12.49 -11.64
N ASN A 44 8.00 -12.05 -10.89
CA ASN A 44 7.60 -10.64 -10.81
C ASN A 44 8.04 -9.97 -9.51
N HIS A 45 8.30 -8.67 -9.59
CA HIS A 45 8.57 -7.84 -8.42
C HIS A 45 7.30 -7.31 -7.75
N SER A 46 6.18 -7.18 -8.46
CA SER A 46 5.04 -6.45 -7.94
C SER A 46 3.72 -7.06 -8.35
N TYR A 47 2.75 -6.88 -7.46
CA TYR A 47 1.35 -6.99 -7.78
C TYR A 47 0.91 -5.68 -8.45
N TYR A 48 0.26 -5.76 -9.61
CA TYR A 48 -0.19 -4.59 -10.39
C TYR A 48 -1.72 -4.40 -10.37
N PRO A 49 -2.34 -4.05 -9.23
CA PRO A 49 -3.71 -3.56 -9.23
C PRO A 49 -3.71 -2.05 -9.56
N SER A 50 -4.91 -1.50 -9.76
CA SER A 50 -5.09 -0.05 -9.82
C SER A 50 -4.56 0.64 -8.56
N VAL A 51 -3.88 1.77 -8.73
CA VAL A 51 -3.41 2.60 -7.62
C VAL A 51 -4.63 3.23 -6.94
N GLN A 52 -4.78 2.96 -5.64
CA GLN A 52 -5.81 3.61 -4.83
C GLN A 52 -5.27 4.95 -4.33
N PHE A 53 -5.66 6.03 -5.01
CA PHE A 53 -5.43 7.39 -4.54
C PHE A 53 -6.33 7.65 -3.34
N VAL A 54 -5.74 8.13 -2.24
CA VAL A 54 -6.48 8.50 -1.05
C VAL A 54 -6.11 9.94 -0.73
N TYR A 55 -7.05 10.84 -0.97
CA TYR A 55 -6.95 12.23 -0.57
C TYR A 55 -7.19 12.27 0.94
N ASP A 56 -6.23 12.84 1.69
CA ASP A 56 -6.19 12.86 3.16
C ASP A 56 -5.73 11.54 3.85
N LEU A 57 -4.58 11.04 3.42
CA LEU A 57 -3.98 9.85 4.02
C LEU A 57 -2.94 10.23 5.09
N ASP A 58 -3.39 10.52 6.31
CA ASP A 58 -2.53 10.68 7.49
C ASP A 58 -2.35 9.39 8.28
N GLN A 59 -3.15 8.36 7.99
CA GLN A 59 -3.05 7.08 8.65
C GLN A 59 -3.52 5.96 7.73
N ILE A 60 -2.88 4.80 7.87
CA ILE A 60 -3.42 3.52 7.45
C ILE A 60 -3.45 2.57 8.65
N GLU A 61 -4.43 1.68 8.65
CA GLU A 61 -4.55 0.58 9.59
C GLU A 61 -4.88 -0.66 8.77
N PHE A 62 -4.17 -1.75 9.00
CA PHE A 62 -4.39 -2.98 8.25
C PHE A 62 -4.03 -4.21 9.07
N TYR A 63 -4.65 -5.33 8.70
CA TYR A 63 -4.26 -6.65 9.17
C TYR A 63 -3.73 -7.46 8.01
N PHE A 64 -2.81 -8.38 8.30
CA PHE A 64 -2.31 -9.31 7.32
C PHE A 64 -2.02 -10.69 7.91
N LYS A 65 -2.04 -11.71 7.06
CA LYS A 65 -1.72 -13.08 7.45
C LYS A 65 -0.69 -13.64 6.45
N PRO A 66 0.60 -13.76 6.83
CA PRO A 66 1.59 -14.42 6.01
C PRO A 66 1.21 -15.89 5.81
N ASN A 67 1.62 -16.47 4.69
CA ASN A 67 1.50 -17.89 4.43
C ASN A 67 2.88 -18.49 4.10
N LYS A 68 2.93 -19.79 3.77
CA LYS A 68 4.19 -20.51 3.57
C LYS A 68 5.01 -19.99 2.39
N SER A 69 4.41 -19.28 1.43
CA SER A 69 5.11 -18.69 0.29
C SER A 69 6.09 -17.58 0.68
N TRP A 70 6.04 -17.09 1.93
CA TRP A 70 6.95 -16.05 2.41
C TRP A 70 8.37 -16.56 2.67
N TYR A 71 8.54 -17.88 2.82
CA TYR A 71 9.86 -18.48 2.88
C TYR A 71 10.43 -18.60 1.47
N TYR A 72 11.67 -18.16 1.31
CA TYR A 72 12.41 -18.23 0.07
C TYR A 72 13.89 -18.36 0.37
N LYS A 73 14.63 -18.91 -0.62
CA LYS A 73 16.07 -19.00 -0.56
C LYS A 73 16.70 -17.62 -0.46
N GLU A 74 17.48 -17.36 0.58
CA GLU A 74 18.10 -16.05 0.80
C GLU A 74 18.99 -15.66 -0.40
N PRO A 75 18.66 -14.58 -1.12
CA PRO A 75 19.44 -14.13 -2.25
C PRO A 75 20.69 -13.39 -1.79
N GLU A 76 21.70 -13.29 -2.66
CA GLU A 76 22.97 -12.59 -2.36
C GLU A 76 22.74 -11.14 -1.91
N ARG A 77 21.75 -10.46 -2.49
CA ARG A 77 21.32 -9.11 -2.13
C ARG A 77 19.90 -9.12 -1.61
N ASN A 78 19.75 -9.62 -0.38
CA ASN A 78 18.47 -9.73 0.31
C ASN A 78 18.02 -8.36 0.86
N GLY A 79 17.36 -7.59 0.00
CA GLY A 79 16.70 -6.35 0.38
C GLY A 79 15.35 -6.62 1.05
N TRP A 80 14.79 -5.59 1.68
CA TRP A 80 13.44 -5.62 2.23
C TRP A 80 12.39 -5.71 1.14
N SER A 81 11.53 -6.73 1.21
CA SER A 81 10.29 -6.81 0.45
C SER A 81 9.20 -5.98 1.15
N LYS A 82 8.38 -5.28 0.38
CA LYS A 82 7.40 -4.31 0.88
C LYS A 82 6.04 -4.97 0.98
N LEU A 83 5.37 -4.77 2.11
CA LEU A 83 4.03 -5.32 2.36
C LEU A 83 2.97 -4.29 2.04
N ARG A 84 2.85 -3.28 2.89
CA ARG A 84 1.82 -2.26 2.80
C ARG A 84 2.33 -0.97 3.40
N GLY A 85 1.83 0.14 2.91
CA GLY A 85 2.25 1.45 3.36
C GLY A 85 1.59 2.54 2.55
N PHE A 86 2.12 3.74 2.68
CA PHE A 86 1.66 4.86 1.90
C PHE A 86 2.75 5.87 1.60
N SER A 87 2.45 6.70 0.62
CA SER A 87 3.29 7.80 0.18
C SER A 87 2.60 9.13 0.46
N LYS A 88 3.36 10.12 0.91
CA LYS A 88 3.03 11.54 0.82
C LYS A 88 3.74 12.10 -0.41
N GLY A 89 3.00 12.33 -1.47
CA GLY A 89 3.54 12.71 -2.78
C GLY A 89 4.13 11.55 -3.55
N MET A 90 5.16 11.82 -4.35
CA MET A 90 5.90 10.78 -5.06
C MET A 90 6.77 10.00 -4.09
N HIS A 91 6.58 8.68 -4.03
CA HIS A 91 7.17 7.82 -2.99
C HIS A 91 8.69 7.81 -2.88
N HIS A 92 9.41 8.18 -3.95
CA HIS A 92 10.87 8.29 -3.98
C HIS A 92 11.39 9.73 -3.87
N ASP A 93 10.52 10.75 -3.80
CA ASP A 93 10.95 12.17 -3.80
C ASP A 93 10.44 12.94 -2.58
N GLY A 94 9.20 12.69 -2.15
CA GLY A 94 8.60 13.31 -0.96
C GLY A 94 8.96 12.52 0.29
N GLY A 95 8.03 11.65 0.70
CA GLY A 95 8.27 10.68 1.75
C GLY A 95 7.31 9.50 1.61
N SER A 96 7.76 8.30 1.98
CA SER A 96 6.88 7.15 2.05
C SER A 96 7.24 6.25 3.21
N ALA A 97 6.23 5.63 3.82
CA ALA A 97 6.37 4.73 4.94
C ALA A 97 5.73 3.39 4.60
N ARG A 98 6.48 2.30 4.77
CA ARG A 98 6.03 0.94 4.48
C ARG A 98 6.44 -0.03 5.58
N LEU A 99 5.51 -0.91 5.94
CA LEU A 99 5.87 -2.15 6.61
C LEU A 99 6.53 -3.06 5.58
N VAL A 100 7.65 -3.64 5.96
CA VAL A 100 8.46 -4.52 5.12
C VAL A 100 8.67 -5.87 5.78
N TYR A 101 9.11 -6.85 5.00
CA TYR A 101 9.54 -8.14 5.51
C TYR A 101 10.77 -8.66 4.77
N LYS A 102 11.44 -9.62 5.38
CA LYS A 102 12.61 -10.31 4.85
C LYS A 102 12.62 -11.76 5.34
N CYS A 103 12.91 -12.70 4.46
CA CYS A 103 13.23 -14.08 4.85
C CYS A 103 14.75 -14.20 5.05
N LEU A 104 15.18 -14.66 6.22
CA LEU A 104 16.58 -14.86 6.57
C LEU A 104 16.86 -16.36 6.66
N ASN A 105 17.94 -16.81 6.03
CA ASN A 105 18.38 -18.21 6.02
C ASN A 105 17.22 -19.20 5.78
N ASP A 106 16.28 -18.84 4.91
CA ASP A 106 15.15 -19.67 4.45
C ASP A 106 14.16 -20.10 5.57
N THR A 107 14.32 -19.56 6.78
CA THR A 107 13.69 -20.11 8.00
C THR A 107 13.09 -19.07 8.92
N VAL A 108 13.61 -17.83 8.92
CA VAL A 108 13.12 -16.76 9.79
C VAL A 108 12.47 -15.69 8.94
N LEU A 109 11.22 -15.33 9.26
CA LEU A 109 10.56 -14.17 8.67
C LEU A 109 10.65 -13.01 9.64
N LEU A 110 11.31 -11.95 9.21
CA LEU A 110 11.46 -10.72 9.97
C LEU A 110 10.61 -9.64 9.33
N VAL A 111 9.82 -8.90 10.12
CA VAL A 111 9.18 -7.66 9.68
C VAL A 111 9.98 -6.45 10.15
N GLY A 112 9.86 -5.37 9.39
CA GLY A 112 10.54 -4.10 9.68
C GLY A 112 9.71 -2.91 9.25
N ALA A 113 10.15 -1.73 9.66
CA ALA A 113 9.68 -0.45 9.13
C ALA A 113 10.71 0.12 8.15
N TYR A 114 10.23 0.89 7.16
CA TYR A 114 11.03 1.37 6.03
C TYR A 114 10.47 2.70 5.50
N CYS A 115 11.28 3.75 5.53
CA CYS A 115 10.86 5.13 5.24
C CYS A 115 11.74 5.83 4.20
N TYR A 116 11.24 6.17 3.02
CA TYR A 116 11.92 7.18 2.19
C TYR A 116 11.69 8.56 2.81
N VAL A 117 12.74 9.37 2.91
CA VAL A 117 12.67 10.72 3.49
C VAL A 117 13.40 11.69 2.57
N ASN A 118 12.69 12.68 2.01
CA ASN A 118 13.23 13.69 1.09
C ASN A 118 14.02 13.06 -0.08
N GLY A 119 13.51 11.94 -0.59
CA GLY A 119 14.12 11.13 -1.63
C GLY A 119 15.41 10.40 -1.29
N VAL A 120 15.81 10.40 -0.01
CA VAL A 120 16.88 9.52 0.46
C VAL A 120 16.36 8.09 0.57
N HIS A 121 17.12 7.15 0.00
CA HIS A 121 16.80 5.74 0.07
C HIS A 121 17.08 5.20 1.49
N PRO A 122 16.25 4.30 2.06
CA PRO A 122 16.41 3.87 3.47
C PRO A 122 17.70 3.11 3.80
N ASN A 123 18.38 2.59 2.79
CA ASN A 123 19.72 2.00 2.95
C ASN A 123 20.83 3.04 3.13
N ASP A 124 20.59 4.27 2.71
CA ASP A 124 21.55 5.37 2.74
C ASP A 124 21.24 6.37 3.87
N GLY A 125 20.01 6.35 4.39
CA GLY A 125 19.56 7.21 5.47
C GLY A 125 19.63 6.55 6.85
N GLU A 126 20.28 7.22 7.80
CA GLU A 126 20.30 6.80 9.20
C GLU A 126 18.89 6.84 9.80
N GLY A 127 18.49 5.78 10.51
CA GLY A 127 17.19 5.71 11.17
C GLY A 127 15.97 5.58 10.24
N GLN A 128 16.17 5.33 8.94
CA GLN A 128 15.07 5.21 7.98
C GLN A 128 14.51 3.78 7.85
N GLN A 129 15.11 2.82 8.54
CA GLN A 129 14.62 1.45 8.60
C GLN A 129 15.01 0.80 9.92
N ALA A 130 14.17 -0.12 10.38
CA ALA A 130 14.47 -0.93 11.55
C ALA A 130 13.74 -2.28 11.48
N PRO A 131 14.36 -3.38 11.94
CA PRO A 131 13.63 -4.60 12.23
C PRO A 131 12.69 -4.36 13.42
N LEU A 132 11.49 -4.91 13.36
CA LEU A 132 10.48 -4.80 14.43
C LEU A 132 10.32 -6.12 15.17
N SER A 133 9.99 -7.21 14.46
CA SER A 133 9.72 -8.50 15.10
C SER A 133 9.86 -9.67 14.12
N GLU A 134 9.99 -10.87 14.67
CA GLU A 134 9.82 -12.11 13.91
C GLU A 134 8.34 -12.47 13.78
N ILE A 135 7.95 -12.99 12.62
CA ILE A 135 6.59 -13.42 12.34
C ILE A 135 6.55 -14.87 11.86
N LYS A 136 5.36 -15.46 11.89
CA LYS A 136 5.11 -16.85 11.50
C LYS A 136 3.93 -16.93 10.54
N PRO A 137 3.99 -17.79 9.51
CA PRO A 137 2.85 -18.08 8.66
C PRO A 137 1.62 -18.53 9.44
N GLY A 138 0.45 -18.18 8.94
CA GLY A 138 -0.84 -18.57 9.51
C GLY A 138 -1.29 -17.73 10.71
N THR A 139 -0.47 -16.80 11.20
CA THR A 139 -0.81 -15.88 12.29
C THR A 139 -1.30 -14.55 11.69
N VAL A 140 -2.35 -13.96 12.26
CA VAL A 140 -2.83 -12.64 11.85
C VAL A 140 -2.06 -11.59 12.63
N TYR A 141 -1.53 -10.59 11.93
CA TYR A 141 -0.85 -9.44 12.52
C TYR A 141 -1.56 -8.15 12.18
N HIS A 142 -1.37 -7.14 13.03
CA HIS A 142 -1.97 -5.81 12.98
C HIS A 142 -0.89 -4.73 12.90
N CYS A 143 -1.09 -3.75 12.02
CA CYS A 143 -0.21 -2.61 11.90
C CYS A 143 -1.00 -1.32 11.67
N ILE A 144 -0.58 -0.26 12.35
CA ILE A 144 -0.99 1.12 12.08
C ILE A 144 0.25 1.91 11.68
N ILE A 145 0.17 2.63 10.56
CA ILE A 145 1.17 3.60 10.17
C ILE A 145 0.50 4.96 10.16
N LYS A 146 1.02 5.91 10.93
CA LYS A 146 0.52 7.29 11.00
C LYS A 146 1.56 8.27 10.50
N HIS A 147 1.09 9.40 10.02
CA HIS A 147 1.87 10.59 9.76
C HIS A 147 1.39 11.69 10.73
N GLU A 148 2.22 12.04 11.70
CA GLU A 148 1.88 12.97 12.78
C GLU A 148 3.17 13.63 13.30
N ASP A 149 3.13 14.94 13.58
CA ASP A 149 4.27 15.70 14.10
C ASP A 149 5.56 15.58 13.26
N ASP A 150 5.44 15.64 11.93
CA ASP A 150 6.54 15.47 10.96
C ASP A 150 7.26 14.11 11.03
N LYS A 151 6.61 13.10 11.64
CA LYS A 151 7.09 11.73 11.73
C LYS A 151 6.16 10.75 11.04
N PHE A 152 6.73 9.67 10.50
CA PHE A 152 5.98 8.44 10.32
C PHE A 152 6.11 7.58 11.57
N LYS A 153 4.97 7.20 12.15
CA LYS A 153 4.87 6.42 13.38
C LYS A 153 4.27 5.05 13.07
N PHE A 154 5.00 4.00 13.36
CA PHE A 154 4.62 2.60 13.18
C PHE A 154 4.21 2.02 14.52
N TYR A 155 3.04 1.37 14.53
CA TYR A 155 2.53 0.58 15.64
C TYR A 155 2.27 -0.82 15.10
N PHE A 156 3.23 -1.72 15.29
CA PHE A 156 3.12 -3.12 14.86
C PHE A 156 2.93 -3.98 16.09
N GLU A 157 1.74 -4.57 16.26
CA GLU A 157 1.34 -5.20 17.52
C GLU A 157 1.55 -4.25 18.73
N ASP A 158 2.42 -4.63 19.66
CA ASP A 158 2.84 -3.87 20.84
C ASP A 158 4.13 -3.06 20.63
N ILE A 159 4.69 -3.08 19.42
CA ILE A 159 5.97 -2.44 19.10
C ILE A 159 5.73 -1.08 18.45
N TYR A 160 6.43 -0.07 18.98
CA TYR A 160 6.48 1.28 18.44
C TYR A 160 7.81 1.57 17.75
N TRP A 161 7.75 2.24 16.60
CA TRP A 161 8.92 2.82 15.95
C TRP A 161 8.53 4.07 15.15
N GLU A 162 9.45 5.02 15.02
CA GLU A 162 9.22 6.24 14.24
C GLU A 162 10.46 6.66 13.43
N CYS A 163 10.21 7.41 12.36
CA CYS A 163 11.21 8.02 11.49
C CYS A 163 10.73 9.42 11.06
N ASP A 164 11.64 10.26 10.58
CA ASP A 164 11.26 11.54 9.96
C ASP A 164 10.40 11.31 8.71
N ALA A 165 9.39 12.15 8.49
CA ALA A 165 8.52 12.08 7.31
C ALA A 165 9.05 12.88 6.12
N GLY A 166 9.86 13.90 6.36
CA GLY A 166 10.40 14.77 5.32
C GLY A 166 9.37 15.76 4.76
N ILE A 167 9.43 16.04 3.46
CA ILE A 167 8.52 16.96 2.76
C ILE A 167 7.13 16.31 2.66
N ASN A 168 6.12 17.04 3.15
CA ASN A 168 4.75 16.56 3.30
C ASN A 168 3.78 17.29 2.36
N PRO A 169 3.65 16.85 1.10
CA PRO A 169 2.60 17.37 0.23
C PRO A 169 1.21 16.94 0.72
N SER A 170 0.19 17.71 0.37
CA SER A 170 -1.21 17.49 0.78
C SER A 170 -1.91 16.30 0.11
N TRP A 171 -1.17 15.48 -0.65
CA TRP A 171 -1.70 14.35 -1.40
C TRP A 171 -0.85 13.10 -1.22
N GLY A 172 -1.44 11.93 -1.43
CA GLY A 172 -0.78 10.65 -1.22
C GLY A 172 -1.53 9.49 -1.86
N TYR A 173 -0.97 8.29 -1.73
CA TYR A 173 -1.59 7.06 -2.22
C TYR A 173 -1.11 5.82 -1.47
N MET A 174 -1.94 4.78 -1.50
CA MET A 174 -1.62 3.48 -0.93
C MET A 174 -0.54 2.77 -1.75
N LEU A 175 0.38 2.16 -1.05
CA LEU A 175 1.48 1.41 -1.65
C LEU A 175 1.21 -0.10 -1.53
N ASN A 176 1.32 -0.80 -2.65
CA ASN A 176 1.03 -2.23 -2.75
C ASN A 176 2.24 -3.11 -2.42
N PRO A 177 2.01 -4.42 -2.15
CA PRO A 177 3.08 -5.39 -1.96
C PRO A 177 4.07 -5.44 -3.13
N PHE A 178 5.36 -5.62 -2.81
CA PHE A 178 6.47 -5.64 -3.76
C PHE A 178 7.62 -6.51 -3.25
N ILE A 179 8.11 -7.45 -4.04
CA ILE A 179 9.35 -8.21 -3.78
C ILE A 179 10.55 -7.31 -4.02
N GLY A 180 11.23 -6.96 -2.92
CA GLY A 180 12.29 -5.96 -2.89
C GLY A 180 13.65 -6.47 -3.37
N GLY A 181 14.60 -5.56 -3.50
CA GLY A 181 15.94 -5.88 -3.98
C GLY A 181 16.01 -6.03 -5.50
N VAL A 182 17.04 -6.74 -5.96
CA VAL A 182 17.31 -7.00 -7.38
C VAL A 182 16.92 -8.42 -7.81
N PHE A 183 16.11 -9.10 -7.00
CA PHE A 183 15.72 -10.49 -7.20
C PHE A 183 14.20 -10.65 -7.28
N THR A 184 13.78 -11.73 -7.91
CA THR A 184 12.39 -12.19 -7.92
C THR A 184 12.32 -13.58 -7.31
N LEU A 185 11.11 -14.05 -7.02
CA LEU A 185 10.90 -15.38 -6.43
C LEU A 185 10.66 -16.43 -7.52
N GLU A 186 11.13 -17.65 -7.24
CA GLU A 186 10.92 -18.86 -8.07
C GLU A 186 9.56 -19.54 -7.78
N HIS A 187 8.66 -18.82 -7.09
CA HIS A 187 7.31 -19.26 -6.80
C HIS A 187 6.38 -18.06 -6.61
N ASP A 188 5.08 -18.31 -6.71
CA ASP A 188 4.05 -17.32 -6.36
C ASP A 188 4.14 -16.95 -4.88
N TRP A 189 4.19 -15.66 -4.58
CA TRP A 189 4.12 -15.14 -3.23
C TRP A 189 2.75 -14.54 -2.98
N SER A 190 2.09 -14.91 -1.87
CA SER A 190 0.80 -14.33 -1.52
C SER A 190 0.66 -13.94 -0.06
N ILE A 191 -0.27 -13.02 0.18
CA ILE A 191 -0.62 -12.46 1.48
C ILE A 191 -2.13 -12.27 1.55
N ASP A 192 -2.75 -12.69 2.65
CA ASP A 192 -4.09 -12.24 2.97
C ASP A 192 -3.98 -10.88 3.67
N LEU A 193 -4.68 -9.86 3.18
CA LEU A 193 -4.62 -8.49 3.68
C LEU A 193 -6.00 -7.84 3.73
N ILE A 194 -6.23 -7.04 4.77
CA ILE A 194 -7.42 -6.20 4.94
C ILE A 194 -6.98 -4.80 5.36
N ASP A 195 -7.37 -3.79 4.58
CA ASP A 195 -7.19 -2.38 4.96
C ASP A 195 -8.43 -1.92 5.75
N ILE A 196 -8.24 -1.27 6.90
CA ILE A 196 -9.34 -0.79 7.74
C ILE A 196 -9.66 0.65 7.38
N LYS A 197 -10.87 0.87 6.89
CA LYS A 197 -11.41 2.22 6.67
C LYS A 197 -12.31 2.57 7.84
N ARG A 198 -11.83 3.47 8.69
CA ARG A 198 -12.62 4.04 9.79
C ARG A 198 -13.76 4.88 9.20
N ALA A 199 -14.95 4.73 9.76
CA ALA A 199 -16.05 5.63 9.42
C ALA A 199 -15.64 7.08 9.76
N PRO A 200 -16.04 8.07 8.93
CA PRO A 200 -15.81 9.47 9.27
C PRO A 200 -16.39 9.76 10.66
N ARG A 201 -15.62 10.44 11.51
CA ARG A 201 -16.00 10.81 12.89
C ARG A 201 -17.31 11.59 12.99
N GLU A 202 -17.81 12.14 11.88
CA GLU A 202 -19.08 12.89 11.83
C GLU A 202 -20.34 12.04 12.07
N SER A 203 -20.25 10.71 12.07
CA SER A 203 -21.42 9.83 12.33
C SER A 203 -21.62 9.43 13.80
N LEU A 204 -20.72 9.82 14.72
CA LEU A 204 -20.79 9.44 16.15
C LEU A 204 -21.34 10.52 17.08
N GLN A 205 -21.79 11.67 16.57
CA GLN A 205 -22.45 12.72 17.37
C GLN A 205 -23.98 12.58 17.47
N ALA A 206 -24.59 11.51 16.93
CA ALA A 206 -26.04 11.36 16.88
C ALA A 206 -26.62 10.33 17.86
N PHE A 207 -25.92 9.98 18.95
CA PHE A 207 -26.51 9.20 20.05
C PHE A 207 -25.85 9.57 21.38
N GLU A 208 -26.12 10.77 21.88
CA GLU A 208 -26.23 10.95 23.32
C GLU A 208 -27.67 10.62 23.74
N PRO A 209 -27.91 9.64 24.61
CA PRO A 209 -29.21 9.52 25.27
C PRO A 209 -29.33 10.69 26.24
N GLY A 210 -30.26 11.61 25.95
CA GLY A 210 -30.63 12.66 26.90
C GLY A 210 -31.10 12.01 28.21
N PHE A 211 -30.40 12.34 29.29
CA PHE A 211 -30.92 12.25 30.65
C PHE A 211 -31.77 13.48 30.97
#